data_AF-A0A7R9YA97-F1
#
_entry.id   AF-A0A7R9YA97-F1
#
_cell.length_a   1.000
_cell.length_b   1.000
_cell.length_c   1.000
_cell.angle_alpha   90.00
_cell.angle_beta   90.00
_cell.angle_gamma   90.00
#
_symmetry.space_group_name_H-M   'P 1'
#
loop_
_entity.id
_entity.type
_entity.pdbx_description
1 polymer ?
#
loop_
_entity_poly.entity_id
_entity_poly.type
_entity_poly.pdbx_seq_one_letter_code
_entity_poly.pdbx_strand_id
1 'polypeptide(L)'
;MLTKNAALRARLRAAVARKRDLRRGFVGPAYQLAKKVMPKVSATEQAALNAGTIGFDRDIFSGKPSLASLKKQYKVALSAEEQAFMDNEVEELCTMMNDYEITRARDLPPHVWKFIREKKFFGMIIPKEYGGLGFSGHGHSQVVQKISTRSGSAAVTVMVPNSLGPGELLMRYGT
;
A
#
# COMPACT_ATOMS: atom_id res chain seq x y z
N MET A 1 -6.79 27.42 -52.62
CA MET A 1 -6.27 26.48 -51.59
C MET A 1 -7.18 26.28 -50.36
N LEU A 2 -8.11 27.20 -50.06
CA LEU A 2 -8.96 27.11 -48.84
C LEU A 2 -10.11 26.08 -48.90
N THR A 3 -10.63 25.75 -50.08
CA THR A 3 -11.78 24.83 -50.26
C THR A 3 -11.44 23.34 -50.12
N LYS A 4 -10.21 22.92 -50.48
CA LYS A 4 -9.77 21.52 -50.34
C LYS A 4 -9.61 21.09 -48.86
N ASN A 5 -9.27 22.02 -47.97
CA ASN A 5 -9.12 21.78 -46.54
C ASN A 5 -10.47 21.61 -45.80
N ALA A 6 -11.53 22.27 -46.27
CA ALA A 6 -12.87 22.14 -45.68
C ALA A 6 -13.47 20.75 -45.96
N ALA A 7 -13.32 20.24 -47.18
CA ALA A 7 -13.79 18.91 -47.57
C ALA A 7 -13.06 17.78 -46.84
N LEU A 8 -11.75 17.92 -46.62
CA LEU A 8 -10.95 16.95 -45.86
C LEU A 8 -11.35 16.91 -44.38
N ARG A 9 -11.57 18.09 -43.76
CA ARG A 9 -12.05 18.19 -42.37
C ARG A 9 -13.47 17.63 -42.20
N ALA A 10 -14.36 17.85 -43.16
CA ALA A 10 -15.70 17.27 -43.15
C ALA A 10 -15.68 15.74 -43.26
N ARG A 11 -14.83 15.19 -44.14
CA ARG A 11 -14.62 13.73 -44.28
C ARG A 11 -14.04 13.09 -43.02
N LEU A 12 -13.07 13.73 -42.38
CA LEU A 12 -12.50 13.28 -41.10
C LEU A 12 -13.54 13.31 -39.97
N ARG A 13 -14.34 14.38 -39.85
CA ARG A 13 -15.42 14.47 -38.86
C ARG A 13 -16.49 13.40 -39.10
N ALA A 14 -16.90 13.17 -40.34
CA ALA A 14 -17.85 12.12 -40.71
C ALA A 14 -17.30 10.71 -40.41
N ALA A 15 -16.01 10.46 -40.66
CA ALA A 15 -15.37 9.18 -40.33
C ALA A 15 -15.27 8.93 -38.81
N VAL A 16 -14.97 9.97 -38.02
CA VAL A 16 -14.95 9.90 -36.55
C VAL A 16 -16.36 9.71 -35.98
N ALA A 17 -17.36 10.42 -36.52
CA ALA A 17 -18.77 10.23 -36.15
C ALA A 17 -19.26 8.81 -36.47
N ARG A 18 -18.95 8.30 -37.66
CA ARG A 18 -19.30 6.93 -38.09
C ARG A 18 -18.63 5.86 -37.22
N LYS A 19 -17.37 6.05 -36.80
CA LYS A 19 -16.70 5.18 -35.81
C LYS A 19 -17.33 5.27 -34.41
N ARG A 20 -17.87 6.42 -34.01
CA ARG A 20 -18.59 6.61 -32.74
C ARG A 20 -19.93 5.86 -32.74
N ASP A 21 -20.66 5.89 -33.85
CA ASP A 21 -21.95 5.20 -34.00
C ASP A 21 -21.78 3.67 -34.12
N LEU A 22 -20.78 3.19 -34.86
CA LEU A 22 -20.44 1.76 -34.92
C LEU A 22 -20.05 1.18 -33.55
N ARG A 23 -19.32 1.95 -32.73
CA ARG A 23 -19.03 1.55 -31.33
C ARG A 23 -20.31 1.44 -30.50
N ARG A 24 -21.30 2.33 -30.69
CA ARG A 24 -22.58 2.27 -29.97
C ARG A 24 -23.48 1.12 -30.45
N GLY A 25 -23.47 0.81 -31.75
CA GLY A 25 -24.34 -0.22 -32.35
C GLY A 25 -24.00 -1.66 -31.93
N PHE A 26 -22.72 -1.97 -31.67
CA PHE A 26 -22.30 -3.33 -31.30
C PHE A 26 -21.88 -3.46 -29.83
N VAL A 27 -21.11 -2.50 -29.30
CA VAL A 27 -20.63 -2.57 -27.90
C VAL A 27 -21.78 -2.39 -26.92
N GLY A 28 -22.77 -1.54 -27.24
CA GLY A 28 -23.94 -1.32 -26.39
C GLY A 28 -24.74 -2.62 -26.13
N PRO A 29 -25.22 -3.29 -27.20
CA PRO A 29 -25.92 -4.57 -27.05
C PRO A 29 -25.08 -5.69 -26.43
N ALA A 30 -23.80 -5.81 -26.83
CA ALA A 30 -22.89 -6.81 -26.27
C ALA A 30 -22.64 -6.60 -24.76
N TYR A 31 -22.48 -5.34 -24.33
CA TYR A 31 -22.38 -4.99 -22.91
C TYR A 31 -23.65 -5.31 -22.13
N GLN A 32 -24.84 -5.06 -22.71
CA GLN A 32 -26.10 -5.39 -22.05
C GLN A 32 -26.34 -6.90 -21.93
N LEU A 33 -25.92 -7.67 -22.93
CA LEU A 33 -25.96 -9.13 -22.87
C LEU A 33 -24.98 -9.65 -21.82
N ALA A 34 -23.74 -9.17 -21.82
CA ALA A 34 -22.75 -9.52 -20.79
C ALA A 34 -23.25 -9.17 -19.38
N LYS A 35 -23.83 -7.99 -19.19
CA LYS A 35 -24.42 -7.56 -17.91
C LYS A 35 -25.56 -8.45 -17.42
N LYS A 36 -26.34 -9.05 -18.33
CA LYS A 36 -27.41 -10.00 -17.97
C LYS A 36 -26.88 -11.38 -17.58
N VAL A 37 -25.74 -11.80 -18.13
CA VAL A 37 -25.14 -13.13 -17.88
C VAL A 37 -24.16 -13.09 -16.70
N MET A 38 -23.57 -11.94 -16.41
CA MET A 38 -22.65 -11.80 -15.29
C MET A 38 -23.37 -12.01 -13.95
N PRO A 39 -22.82 -12.86 -13.06
CA PRO A 39 -23.38 -13.06 -11.72
C PRO A 39 -23.36 -11.75 -10.93
N LYS A 40 -24.39 -11.55 -10.09
CA LYS A 40 -24.42 -10.41 -9.16
C LYS A 40 -23.32 -10.62 -8.12
N VAL A 41 -22.41 -9.66 -8.03
CA VAL A 41 -21.37 -9.62 -7.00
C VAL A 41 -22.05 -9.66 -5.63
N SER A 42 -21.73 -10.66 -4.82
CA SER A 42 -22.24 -10.77 -3.44
C SER A 42 -21.70 -9.65 -2.56
N ALA A 43 -22.34 -9.38 -1.43
CA ALA A 43 -21.84 -8.36 -0.49
C ALA A 43 -20.39 -8.64 -0.05
N THR A 44 -20.04 -9.92 0.13
CA THR A 44 -18.70 -10.36 0.51
C THR A 44 -17.68 -10.17 -0.62
N GLU A 45 -18.04 -10.53 -1.87
CA GLU A 45 -17.16 -10.29 -3.03
C GLU A 45 -17.00 -8.79 -3.31
N GLN A 46 -18.03 -7.99 -3.09
CA GLN A 46 -17.97 -6.54 -3.25
C GLN A 46 -17.05 -5.92 -2.18
N ALA A 47 -17.12 -6.40 -0.94
CA ALA A 47 -16.19 -6.00 0.12
C ALA A 47 -14.75 -6.40 -0.22
N ALA A 48 -14.52 -7.58 -0.78
CA ALA A 48 -13.20 -8.02 -1.22
C ALA A 48 -12.66 -7.18 -2.39
N LEU A 49 -13.51 -6.84 -3.38
CA LEU A 49 -13.15 -5.97 -4.50
C LEU A 49 -12.86 -4.53 -4.04
N ASN A 50 -13.58 -4.03 -3.04
CA ASN A 50 -13.41 -2.70 -2.49
C ASN A 50 -12.27 -2.60 -1.45
N ALA A 51 -11.81 -3.73 -0.91
CA ALA A 51 -10.69 -3.75 0.03
C ALA A 51 -9.36 -3.38 -0.63
N GLY A 52 -9.28 -3.45 -1.96
CA GLY A 52 -8.12 -3.03 -2.75
C GLY A 52 -8.30 -1.65 -3.37
N THR A 53 -7.21 -0.90 -3.48
CA THR A 53 -7.14 0.29 -4.35
C THR A 53 -6.30 -0.02 -5.58
N ILE A 54 -6.43 0.81 -6.61
CA ILE A 54 -5.69 0.66 -7.86
C ILE A 54 -4.33 1.36 -7.71
N GLY A 55 -3.24 0.59 -7.67
CA GLY A 55 -1.88 1.09 -7.46
C GLY A 55 -1.05 1.18 -8.74
N PHE A 56 0.26 1.00 -8.61
CA PHE A 56 1.19 0.98 -9.75
C PHE A 56 1.03 -0.28 -10.63
N ASP A 57 0.49 -1.35 -10.07
CA ASP A 57 0.11 -2.58 -10.77
C ASP A 57 -0.81 -2.29 -11.98
N ARG A 58 -1.70 -1.31 -11.89
CA ARG A 58 -2.48 -0.82 -13.04
C ARG A 58 -1.61 -0.41 -14.22
N ASP A 59 -0.54 0.34 -13.96
CA ASP A 59 0.32 0.88 -15.01
C ASP A 59 1.10 -0.26 -15.69
N ILE A 60 1.46 -1.29 -14.91
CA ILE A 60 2.02 -2.55 -15.42
C ILE A 60 1.01 -3.26 -16.31
N PHE A 61 -0.20 -3.56 -15.81
CA PHE A 61 -1.21 -4.33 -16.54
C PHE A 61 -1.83 -3.58 -17.72
N SER A 62 -1.79 -2.25 -17.72
CA SER A 62 -2.19 -1.43 -18.87
C SER A 62 -1.10 -1.30 -19.94
N GLY A 63 0.08 -1.89 -19.73
CA GLY A 63 1.21 -1.86 -20.66
C GLY A 63 1.87 -0.50 -20.80
N LYS A 64 1.68 0.39 -19.82
CA LYS A 64 2.22 1.76 -19.82
C LYS A 64 2.89 2.10 -18.47
N PRO A 65 3.87 1.30 -18.01
CA PRO A 65 4.56 1.60 -16.76
C PRO A 65 5.34 2.91 -16.86
N SER A 66 5.15 3.80 -15.89
CA SER A 66 5.86 5.08 -15.81
C SER A 66 6.56 5.22 -14.47
N LEU A 67 7.89 5.13 -14.47
CA LEU A 67 8.71 5.36 -13.27
C LEU A 67 8.58 6.80 -12.76
N ALA A 68 8.35 7.76 -13.66
CA ALA A 68 8.09 9.15 -13.28
C ALA A 68 6.78 9.28 -12.50
N SER A 69 5.73 8.59 -12.94
CA SER A 69 4.44 8.54 -12.23
C SER A 69 4.58 7.85 -10.88
N LEU A 70 5.31 6.73 -10.83
CA LEU A 70 5.59 5.99 -9.59
C LEU A 70 6.29 6.89 -8.56
N LYS A 71 7.42 7.52 -8.93
CA LYS A 71 8.16 8.42 -8.02
C LYS A 71 7.33 9.61 -7.55
N LYS A 72 6.43 10.12 -8.40
CA LYS A 72 5.55 11.24 -8.05
C LYS A 72 4.42 10.84 -7.12
N GLN A 73 3.82 9.65 -7.34
CA GLN A 73 2.71 9.15 -6.52
C GLN A 73 3.18 8.70 -5.14
N TYR A 74 4.32 8.00 -5.06
CA TYR A 74 4.85 7.45 -3.83
C TYR A 74 6.03 8.29 -3.36
N LYS A 75 5.76 9.54 -2.93
CA LYS A 75 6.75 10.36 -2.25
C LYS A 75 6.84 9.91 -0.80
N VAL A 76 7.78 9.01 -0.53
CA VAL A 76 7.94 8.43 0.79
C VAL A 76 9.07 9.15 1.53
N ALA A 77 8.73 9.75 2.66
CA ALA A 77 9.66 10.40 3.56
C ALA A 77 9.18 10.15 4.98
N LEU A 78 10.12 10.03 5.92
CA LEU A 78 9.80 9.98 7.34
C LEU A 78 9.36 11.37 7.80
N SER A 79 8.32 11.40 8.62
CA SER A 79 8.00 12.58 9.43
C SER A 79 9.13 12.88 10.42
N ALA A 80 9.14 14.10 10.97
CA ALA A 80 10.14 14.48 11.98
C ALA A 80 10.11 13.56 13.20
N GLU A 81 8.93 13.10 13.62
CA GLU A 81 8.77 12.18 14.75
C GLU A 81 9.28 10.77 14.43
N GLU A 82 8.97 10.24 13.24
CA GLU A 82 9.48 8.94 12.80
C GLU A 82 10.99 8.96 12.62
N GLN A 83 11.54 10.06 12.09
CA GLN A 83 12.99 10.25 11.97
C GLN A 83 13.65 10.31 13.34
N ALA A 84 13.08 11.08 14.29
CA ALA A 84 13.59 11.12 15.66
C ALA A 84 13.57 9.73 16.31
N PHE A 85 12.51 8.95 16.12
CA PHE A 85 12.44 7.58 16.63
C PHE A 85 13.50 6.68 15.99
N MET A 86 13.73 6.83 14.69
CA MET A 86 14.76 6.10 13.95
C MET A 86 16.17 6.37 14.47
N ASP A 87 16.45 7.64 14.80
CA ASP A 87 17.77 8.11 15.18
C ASP A 87 18.07 7.90 16.68
N ASN A 88 17.04 7.69 17.50
CA ASN A 88 17.18 7.46 18.94
C ASN A 88 16.78 6.03 19.32
N GLU A 89 15.47 5.75 19.47
CA GLU A 89 14.98 4.47 19.98
C GLU A 89 15.43 3.27 19.15
N VAL A 90 15.42 3.39 17.81
CA VAL A 90 15.82 2.27 16.95
C VAL A 90 17.32 2.04 17.01
N GLU A 91 18.14 3.09 17.09
CA GLU A 91 19.59 2.95 17.29
C GLU A 91 19.89 2.28 18.64
N GLU A 92 19.25 2.75 19.71
CA GLU A 92 19.42 2.18 21.04
C GLU A 92 19.04 0.69 21.05
N LEU A 93 17.89 0.31 20.48
CA LEU A 93 17.52 -1.09 20.32
C LEU A 93 18.56 -1.87 19.51
N CYS A 94 19.11 -1.28 18.44
CA CYS A 94 20.16 -1.90 17.63
C CYS A 94 21.44 -2.18 18.42
N THR A 95 21.81 -1.31 19.35
CA THR A 95 23.00 -1.53 20.21
C THR A 95 22.80 -2.64 21.24
N MET A 96 21.56 -2.94 21.62
CA MET A 96 21.26 -4.00 22.60
C MET A 96 21.23 -5.41 21.98
N MET A 97 21.27 -5.53 20.66
CA MET A 97 21.07 -6.81 19.96
C MET A 97 22.37 -7.53 19.63
N ASN A 98 22.44 -8.81 20.02
CA ASN A 98 23.43 -9.78 19.56
C ASN A 98 22.71 -11.00 18.98
N ASP A 99 22.70 -11.13 17.66
CA ASP A 99 21.89 -12.15 16.96
C ASP A 99 22.32 -13.58 17.30
N TYR A 100 23.61 -13.81 17.52
CA TYR A 100 24.12 -15.12 17.89
C TYR A 100 23.59 -15.56 19.26
N GLU A 101 23.61 -14.65 20.24
CA GLU A 101 23.09 -14.92 21.59
C GLU A 101 21.59 -15.12 21.58
N ILE A 102 20.84 -14.29 20.85
CA ILE A 102 19.39 -14.40 20.68
C ILE A 102 19.03 -15.75 20.06
N THR A 103 19.70 -16.13 18.97
CA THR A 103 19.44 -17.40 18.27
C THR A 103 19.76 -18.60 19.17
N ARG A 104 20.88 -18.56 19.90
CA ARG A 104 21.27 -19.62 20.84
C ARG A 104 20.29 -19.74 22.01
N ALA A 105 19.86 -18.61 22.59
CA ALA A 105 18.88 -18.57 23.66
C ALA A 105 17.46 -18.91 23.20
N ARG A 106 17.19 -18.80 21.89
CA ARG A 106 15.86 -18.91 21.27
C ARG A 106 14.85 -17.89 21.79
N ASP A 107 15.35 -16.77 22.30
CA ASP A 107 14.55 -15.68 22.84
C ASP A 107 15.37 -14.37 22.88
N LEU A 108 14.68 -13.24 22.93
CA LEU A 108 15.31 -11.95 23.19
C LEU A 108 15.67 -11.84 24.69
N PRO A 109 16.78 -11.16 25.03
CA PRO A 109 17.09 -10.89 26.43
C PRO A 109 15.96 -10.10 27.14
N PRO A 110 15.72 -10.33 28.44
CA PRO A 110 14.63 -9.66 29.16
C PRO A 110 14.67 -8.12 29.12
N HIS A 111 15.87 -7.53 29.09
CA HIS A 111 16.03 -6.08 28.98
C HIS A 111 15.63 -5.55 27.59
N VAL A 112 15.89 -6.31 26.52
CA VAL A 112 15.45 -5.98 25.16
C VAL A 112 13.92 -6.03 25.08
N TRP A 113 13.32 -7.10 25.61
CA TRP A 113 11.87 -7.21 25.71
C TRP A 113 11.22 -6.04 26.47
N LYS A 114 11.83 -5.62 27.58
CA LYS A 114 11.39 -4.47 28.35
C LYS A 114 11.45 -3.19 27.53
N PHE A 115 12.59 -2.93 26.89
CA PHE A 115 12.80 -1.74 26.06
C PHE A 115 11.77 -1.65 24.90
N ILE A 116 11.57 -2.76 24.19
CA ILE A 116 10.61 -2.85 23.08
C ILE A 116 9.19 -2.45 23.53
N ARG A 117 8.75 -2.90 24.71
CA ARG A 117 7.44 -2.53 25.27
C ARG A 117 7.38 -1.06 25.69
N GLU A 118 8.36 -0.60 26.45
CA GLU A 118 8.39 0.76 27.01
C GLU A 118 8.46 1.83 25.92
N LYS A 119 9.21 1.56 24.84
CA LYS A 119 9.35 2.44 23.68
C LYS A 119 8.27 2.21 22.61
N LYS A 120 7.27 1.37 22.90
CA LYS A 120 6.07 1.17 22.06
C LYS A 120 6.36 0.61 20.66
N PHE A 121 7.40 -0.19 20.50
CA PHE A 121 7.69 -0.87 19.22
C PHE A 121 6.53 -1.78 18.77
N PHE A 122 5.71 -2.31 19.69
CA PHE A 122 4.51 -3.10 19.33
C PHE A 122 3.28 -2.27 18.91
N GLY A 123 3.33 -0.95 19.08
CA GLY A 123 2.21 -0.05 18.81
C GLY A 123 2.59 1.08 17.86
N MET A 124 3.53 0.84 16.94
CA MET A 124 4.00 1.85 15.98
C MET A 124 2.84 2.36 15.12
N ILE A 125 2.04 1.46 14.54
CA ILE A 125 0.94 1.84 13.64
C ILE A 125 -0.36 2.21 14.37
N ILE A 126 -0.44 1.93 15.68
CA ILE A 126 -1.65 2.19 16.46
C ILE A 126 -1.79 3.71 16.64
N PRO A 127 -2.99 4.29 16.43
CA PRO A 127 -3.20 5.73 16.61
C PRO A 127 -2.82 6.20 18.02
N LYS A 128 -2.33 7.44 18.12
CA LYS A 128 -1.89 8.04 19.38
C LYS A 128 -3.00 8.13 20.43
N GLU A 129 -4.26 8.30 20.01
CA GLU A 129 -5.43 8.32 20.90
C GLU A 129 -5.63 7.01 21.67
N TYR A 130 -5.16 5.88 21.11
CA TYR A 130 -5.15 4.57 21.78
C TYR A 130 -3.78 4.24 22.41
N GLY A 131 -2.92 5.25 22.58
CA GLY A 131 -1.62 5.11 23.22
C GLY A 131 -0.48 4.60 22.32
N GLY A 132 -0.72 4.42 21.02
CA GLY A 132 0.33 4.06 20.05
C GLY A 132 1.19 5.24 19.60
N LEU A 133 1.99 5.03 18.54
CA LEU A 133 2.85 6.06 17.94
C LEU A 133 2.23 6.71 16.70
N GLY A 134 1.30 6.04 16.02
CA GLY A 134 0.63 6.55 14.83
C GLY A 134 1.54 6.70 13.61
N PHE A 135 2.57 5.87 13.50
CA PHE A 135 3.51 5.87 12.38
C PHE A 135 2.85 5.43 11.08
N SER A 136 3.36 5.97 9.99
CA SER A 136 2.99 5.55 8.65
C SER A 136 3.49 4.14 8.34
N GLY A 137 2.89 3.50 7.34
CA GLY A 137 3.40 2.21 6.83
C GLY A 137 4.86 2.30 6.36
N HIS A 138 5.30 3.47 5.89
CA HIS A 138 6.71 3.68 5.55
C HIS A 138 7.60 3.77 6.79
N GLY A 139 7.20 4.53 7.81
CA GLY A 139 7.92 4.62 9.07
C GLY A 139 8.10 3.24 9.71
N HIS A 140 7.01 2.48 9.83
CA HIS A 140 7.05 1.09 10.28
C HIS A 140 8.03 0.25 9.44
N SER A 141 7.95 0.32 8.11
CA SER A 141 8.84 -0.44 7.21
C SER A 141 10.31 -0.09 7.41
N GLN A 142 10.66 1.19 7.56
CA GLN A 142 12.04 1.62 7.79
C GLN A 142 12.56 1.13 9.15
N VAL A 143 11.73 1.15 10.20
CA VAL A 143 12.13 0.67 11.54
C VAL A 143 12.47 -0.82 11.48
N VAL A 144 11.58 -1.63 10.90
CA VAL A 144 11.78 -3.07 10.74
C VAL A 144 13.01 -3.36 9.89
N GLN A 145 13.17 -2.64 8.78
CA GLN A 145 14.34 -2.77 7.91
C GLN A 145 15.64 -2.56 8.68
N LYS A 146 15.73 -1.49 9.48
CA LYS A 146 16.93 -1.20 10.28
C LYS A 146 17.21 -2.28 11.33
N ILE A 147 16.20 -2.68 12.10
CA ILE A 147 16.33 -3.75 13.12
C ILE A 147 16.79 -5.07 12.46
N SER A 148 16.29 -5.38 11.26
CA SER A 148 16.65 -6.61 10.55
C SER A 148 18.13 -6.71 10.19
N THR A 149 18.85 -5.59 10.13
CA THR A 149 20.31 -5.57 9.92
C THR A 149 21.10 -6.09 11.13
N ARG A 150 20.45 -6.17 12.30
CA ARG A 150 21.05 -6.61 13.56
C ARG A 150 20.49 -7.94 14.03
N SER A 151 19.18 -8.17 13.91
CA SER A 151 18.57 -9.46 14.22
C SER A 151 17.25 -9.66 13.48
N GLY A 152 17.15 -10.78 12.76
CA GLY A 152 15.89 -11.18 12.10
C GLY A 152 14.80 -11.53 13.10
N SER A 153 15.14 -12.19 14.21
CA SER A 153 14.20 -12.57 15.27
C SER A 153 13.58 -11.35 15.95
N ALA A 154 14.39 -10.33 16.24
CA ALA A 154 13.89 -9.08 16.81
C ALA A 154 13.00 -8.32 15.80
N ALA A 155 13.42 -8.26 14.53
CA ALA A 155 12.65 -7.60 13.48
C ALA A 155 11.25 -8.22 13.32
N VAL A 156 11.15 -9.55 13.26
CA VAL A 156 9.86 -10.26 13.17
C VAL A 156 9.02 -10.03 14.42
N THR A 157 9.64 -10.09 15.61
CA THR A 157 8.97 -9.84 16.89
C THR A 157 8.25 -8.49 16.92
N VAL A 158 8.88 -7.42 16.44
CA VAL A 158 8.25 -6.08 16.41
C VAL A 158 7.34 -5.88 15.20
N MET A 159 7.63 -6.51 14.05
CA MET A 159 6.86 -6.35 12.81
C MET A 159 5.48 -6.99 12.88
N VAL A 160 5.37 -8.19 13.44
CA VAL A 160 4.12 -8.98 13.37
C VAL A 160 2.95 -8.25 14.04
N PRO A 161 3.07 -7.71 15.27
CA PRO A 161 1.99 -6.94 15.90
C PRO A 161 1.57 -5.69 15.12
N ASN A 162 2.47 -5.12 14.30
CA ASN A 162 2.22 -3.91 13.51
C ASN A 162 1.80 -4.17 12.05
N SER A 163 1.60 -5.43 11.65
CA SER A 163 1.22 -5.79 10.26
C SER A 163 0.12 -6.83 10.21
N LEU A 164 0.23 -7.88 11.01
CA LEU A 164 -0.75 -8.97 11.13
C LEU A 164 -1.40 -8.97 12.52
N GLY A 165 -1.18 -7.92 13.30
CA GLY A 165 -1.70 -7.81 14.65
C GLY A 165 -3.19 -7.47 14.68
N PRO A 166 -3.88 -7.78 15.79
CA PRO A 166 -5.31 -7.49 15.93
C PRO A 166 -5.62 -6.00 15.87
N GLY A 167 -4.63 -5.13 16.09
CA GLY A 167 -4.81 -3.67 16.10
C GLY A 167 -5.41 -3.11 14.80
N GLU A 168 -4.91 -3.51 13.63
CA GLU A 168 -5.46 -2.99 12.36
C GLU A 168 -6.90 -3.48 12.12
N LEU A 169 -7.20 -4.73 12.49
CA LEU A 169 -8.55 -5.28 12.38
C LEU A 169 -9.53 -4.59 13.34
N LEU A 170 -9.10 -4.32 14.58
CA LEU A 170 -9.89 -3.57 15.56
C LEU A 170 -10.13 -2.13 15.08
N MET A 171 -9.17 -1.51 14.41
CA MET A 171 -9.38 -0.17 13.83
C MET A 171 -10.41 -0.18 12.68
N ARG A 172 -10.45 -1.24 11.87
CA ARG A 172 -11.37 -1.34 10.72
C ARG A 172 -12.75 -1.87 11.07
N TYR A 173 -12.85 -2.72 12.09
CA TYR A 173 -14.05 -3.51 12.38
C TYR A 173 -14.44 -3.53 13.87
N GLY A 174 -13.67 -2.88 14.75
CA GLY A 174 -13.98 -2.75 16.17
C GLY A 174 -15.19 -1.85 16.41
N THR A 175 -15.89 -2.10 17.52
CA THR A 175 -17.09 -1.38 17.96
C THR A 175 -16.77 -0.24 18.91
#